data_AF-A0A7V3HAN2-F1
#
_entry.id   AF-A0A7V3HAN2-F1
#
_cell.length_a   1.000
_cell.length_b   1.000
_cell.length_c   1.000
_cell.angle_alpha   90.00
_cell.angle_beta   90.00
_cell.angle_gamma   90.00
#
_symmetry.space_group_name_H-M   'P 1'
#
loop_
_entity.id
_entity.type
_entity.pdbx_description
1 polymer ?
#
loop_
_entity_poly.entity_id
_entity_poly.type
_entity_poly.pdbx_seq_one_letter_code
_entity_poly.pdbx_strand_id
1 'polypeptide(L)'
;MSDVFISYAREDRARAEQIARELTAMGLECFWDTEIPPGQTWSDYIEGKLDAARVVVVLWSQHSTRSQWVREEARMGRDKKKLIPAIIDGSPPPLGFGEVQAADLTGWRGETNHPQWTRFAQAVCAAARGALPTHQAAAPQGAPSAWRASSGSPAAETDLSPLGYVQKCLRLYFDGKGRARRAEYGWFLLFQAAVGVVLLLLDIAMYGGGPI
;
A
#
# COMPACT_ATOMS: atom_id res chain seq x y z
N MET A 1 23.06 -13.72 -4.05
CA MET A 1 21.60 -13.91 -3.88
C MET A 1 21.34 -13.25 -2.55
N SER A 2 20.60 -12.15 -2.49
CA SER A 2 20.46 -11.43 -1.23
C SER A 2 19.49 -12.18 -0.31
N ASP A 3 19.79 -12.19 0.99
CA ASP A 3 18.87 -12.72 1.99
C ASP A 3 17.67 -11.78 2.18
N VAL A 4 17.94 -10.47 2.16
CA VAL A 4 16.96 -9.42 2.46
C VAL A 4 16.91 -8.41 1.32
N PHE A 5 15.71 -8.11 0.84
CA PHE A 5 15.43 -6.97 -0.02
C PHE A 5 14.79 -5.86 0.82
N ILE A 6 15.30 -4.63 0.74
CA ILE A 6 14.76 -3.48 1.51
C ILE A 6 14.12 -2.48 0.54
N SER A 7 12.80 -2.37 0.60
CA SER A 7 11.97 -1.39 -0.10
C SER A 7 11.79 -0.13 0.76
N TYR A 8 12.08 1.04 0.19
CA TYR A 8 11.98 2.34 0.86
C TYR A 8 11.78 3.45 -0.17
N ALA A 9 11.31 4.62 0.26
CA ALA A 9 11.31 5.82 -0.58
C ALA A 9 12.70 6.45 -0.61
N ARG A 10 13.09 7.07 -1.72
CA ARG A 10 14.44 7.63 -1.89
C ARG A 10 14.82 8.63 -0.79
N GLU A 11 13.84 9.37 -0.28
CA GLU A 11 13.96 10.32 0.82
C GLU A 11 14.41 9.65 2.14
N ASP A 12 14.09 8.37 2.32
CA ASP A 12 14.41 7.58 3.51
C ASP A 12 15.74 6.82 3.38
N ARG A 13 16.56 7.12 2.35
CA ARG A 13 17.82 6.40 2.05
C ARG A 13 18.74 6.27 3.25
N ALA A 14 18.93 7.33 4.02
CA ALA A 14 19.78 7.30 5.21
C ALA A 14 19.28 6.29 6.27
N ARG A 15 17.95 6.15 6.39
CA ARG A 15 17.32 5.21 7.32
C ARG A 15 17.43 3.77 6.80
N ALA A 16 17.20 3.57 5.50
CA ALA A 16 17.36 2.28 4.85
C ALA A 16 18.81 1.77 4.93
N GLU A 17 19.78 2.63 4.65
CA GLU A 17 21.21 2.31 4.76
C GLU A 17 21.56 1.88 6.19
N GLN A 18 21.08 2.62 7.21
CA GLN A 18 21.35 2.27 8.59
C GLN A 18 20.77 0.89 8.95
N ILE A 19 19.52 0.60 8.55
CA ILE A 19 18.91 -0.72 8.76
C ILE A 19 19.72 -1.80 8.04
N ALA A 20 20.12 -1.56 6.79
CA ALA A 20 20.91 -2.50 6.02
C ALA A 20 22.25 -2.81 6.69
N ARG A 21 22.99 -1.79 7.16
CA ARG A 21 24.26 -1.96 7.87
C ARG A 21 24.10 -2.84 9.10
N GLU A 22 23.07 -2.60 9.90
CA GLU A 22 22.84 -3.34 11.14
C GLU A 22 22.38 -4.79 10.88
N LEU A 23 21.56 -5.02 9.85
CA LEU A 23 21.21 -6.38 9.42
C LEU A 23 22.42 -7.13 8.84
N THR A 24 23.29 -6.45 8.09
CA THR A 24 24.53 -7.01 7.58
C THR A 24 25.53 -7.33 8.70
N ALA A 25 25.59 -6.51 9.76
CA ALA A 25 26.36 -6.82 10.96
C ALA A 25 25.88 -8.11 11.66
N MET A 26 24.63 -8.52 11.43
CA MET A 26 24.06 -9.80 11.90
C MET A 26 24.30 -10.97 10.92
N GLY A 27 25.06 -10.75 9.85
CA GLY A 27 25.46 -11.76 8.87
C GLY A 27 24.46 -11.98 7.72
N LEU A 28 23.60 -11.00 7.43
CA LEU A 28 22.65 -11.06 6.30
C LEU A 28 23.15 -10.29 5.08
N GLU A 29 22.96 -10.85 3.88
CA GLU A 29 23.18 -10.13 2.62
C GLU A 29 21.96 -9.23 2.31
N CYS A 30 22.12 -7.90 2.42
CA CYS A 30 21.04 -6.94 2.19
C CYS A 30 21.16 -6.27 0.83
N PHE A 31 20.08 -6.30 0.05
CA PHE A 31 19.91 -5.55 -1.19
C PHE A 31 18.98 -4.35 -0.94
N TRP A 32 19.52 -3.14 -1.11
CA TRP A 32 18.83 -1.89 -0.82
C TRP A 32 19.27 -0.72 -1.72
N ASP A 33 20.42 -0.79 -2.38
CA ASP A 33 20.82 0.25 -3.33
C ASP A 33 20.44 -0.17 -4.75
N THR A 34 19.50 0.56 -5.34
CA THR A 34 18.92 0.29 -6.65
C THR A 34 19.49 1.24 -7.70
N GLU A 35 20.80 1.14 -7.95
CA GLU A 35 21.36 1.69 -9.17
C GLU A 35 21.04 0.72 -10.32
N ILE A 36 20.00 1.05 -11.10
CA ILE A 36 19.57 0.18 -12.21
C ILE A 36 20.54 0.34 -13.38
N PRO A 37 21.08 -0.76 -13.92
CA PRO A 37 21.90 -0.71 -15.11
C PRO A 37 21.13 -0.12 -16.30
N PRO A 38 21.74 0.75 -17.13
CA PRO A 38 21.10 1.27 -18.33
C PRO A 38 20.68 0.12 -19.26
N GLY A 39 19.45 0.19 -19.78
CA GLY A 39 18.92 -0.79 -20.73
C GLY A 39 18.03 -1.89 -20.13
N GLN A 40 17.80 -1.92 -18.82
CA GLN A 40 16.80 -2.79 -18.19
C GLN A 40 15.56 -1.99 -17.77
N THR A 41 14.39 -2.62 -17.83
CA THR A 41 13.20 -2.00 -17.24
C THR A 41 13.29 -2.10 -15.72
N TRP A 42 12.81 -1.05 -15.04
CA TRP A 42 12.79 -0.98 -13.59
C TRP A 42 11.99 -2.16 -13.00
N SER A 43 10.91 -2.57 -13.68
CA SER A 43 10.06 -3.70 -13.30
C SER A 43 10.78 -5.04 -13.33
N ASP A 44 11.42 -5.39 -14.44
CA ASP A 44 12.03 -6.72 -14.61
C ASP A 44 13.22 -6.92 -13.68
N TYR A 45 14.03 -5.86 -13.50
CA TYR A 45 15.21 -5.92 -12.63
C TYR A 45 14.83 -6.12 -11.16
N ILE A 46 13.85 -5.37 -10.68
CA ILE A 46 13.44 -5.43 -9.28
C ILE A 46 12.63 -6.69 -8.99
N GLU A 47 11.77 -7.13 -9.91
CA GLU A 47 11.03 -8.39 -9.74
C GLU A 47 11.98 -9.57 -9.59
N GLY A 48 13.03 -9.66 -10.43
CA GLY A 48 14.05 -10.70 -10.29
C GLY A 48 14.80 -10.66 -8.95
N LYS A 49 15.07 -9.46 -8.42
CA LYS A 49 15.72 -9.29 -7.11
C LYS A 49 14.80 -9.63 -5.94
N LEU A 50 13.54 -9.24 -6.02
CA LEU A 50 12.51 -9.56 -5.03
C LEU A 50 12.27 -11.08 -4.96
N ASP A 51 12.34 -11.76 -6.11
CA ASP A 51 12.14 -13.20 -6.22
C ASP A 51 13.32 -13.99 -5.65
N ALA A 52 14.53 -13.52 -5.94
CA ALA A 52 15.76 -14.07 -5.37
C ALA A 52 15.86 -13.86 -3.85
N ALA A 53 15.25 -12.79 -3.32
CA ALA A 53 15.29 -12.48 -1.91
C ALA A 53 14.46 -13.46 -1.07
N ARG A 54 14.97 -13.82 0.11
CA ARG A 54 14.25 -14.67 1.07
C ARG A 54 13.24 -13.87 1.89
N VAL A 55 13.58 -12.61 2.19
CA VAL A 55 12.77 -11.67 2.95
C VAL A 55 12.66 -10.35 2.21
N VAL A 56 11.46 -9.77 2.22
CA VAL A 56 11.20 -8.42 1.73
C VAL A 56 10.85 -7.54 2.92
N VAL A 57 11.74 -6.61 3.26
CA VAL A 57 11.49 -5.57 4.25
C VAL A 57 10.93 -4.35 3.55
N VAL A 58 9.80 -3.82 4.00
CA VAL A 58 9.28 -2.51 3.55
C VAL A 58 9.36 -1.51 4.69
N LEU A 59 9.93 -0.34 4.41
CA LEU A 59 10.01 0.78 5.34
C LEU A 59 8.86 1.75 5.09
N TRP A 60 7.87 1.78 5.98
CA TRP A 60 6.74 2.69 5.93
C TRP A 60 7.09 4.06 6.50
N SER A 61 6.94 5.06 5.65
CA SER A 61 7.10 6.48 5.94
C SER A 61 6.02 7.28 5.20
N GLN A 62 5.98 8.58 5.48
CA GLN A 62 5.13 9.52 4.77
C GLN A 62 5.43 9.55 3.26
N HIS A 63 6.67 9.25 2.87
CA HIS A 63 7.13 9.18 1.49
C HIS A 63 6.77 7.83 0.86
N SER A 64 7.08 6.74 1.53
CA SER A 64 6.94 5.39 0.98
C SER A 64 5.47 4.94 0.89
N THR A 65 4.61 5.43 1.80
CA THR A 65 3.15 5.23 1.72
C THR A 65 2.53 5.86 0.47
N ARG A 66 3.13 6.93 -0.06
CA ARG A 66 2.68 7.63 -1.28
C ARG A 66 3.32 7.06 -2.54
N SER A 67 4.51 6.46 -2.43
CA SER A 67 5.20 5.81 -3.54
C SER A 67 4.38 4.65 -4.12
N GLN A 68 4.04 4.72 -5.40
CA GLN A 68 3.39 3.61 -6.13
C GLN A 68 4.32 2.39 -6.16
N TRP A 69 5.61 2.65 -6.37
CA TRP A 69 6.64 1.64 -6.50
C TRP A 69 6.81 0.80 -5.23
N VAL A 70 7.04 1.44 -4.09
CA VAL A 70 7.17 0.77 -2.78
C VAL A 70 5.93 -0.06 -2.46
N ARG A 71 4.74 0.47 -2.77
CA ARG A 71 3.48 -0.25 -2.54
C ARG A 71 3.35 -1.50 -3.40
N GLU A 72 3.86 -1.49 -4.63
CA GLU A 72 3.85 -2.67 -5.48
C GLU A 72 4.87 -3.71 -5.02
N GLU A 73 6.08 -3.30 -4.66
CA GLU A 73 7.09 -4.20 -4.07
C GLU A 73 6.58 -4.85 -2.78
N ALA A 74 5.95 -4.06 -1.90
CA ALA A 74 5.36 -4.57 -0.67
C ALA A 74 4.23 -5.56 -0.96
N ARG A 75 3.41 -5.31 -1.98
CA ARG A 75 2.36 -6.24 -2.43
C ARG A 75 2.97 -7.56 -2.88
N MET A 76 3.97 -7.52 -3.76
CA MET A 76 4.66 -8.71 -4.26
C MET A 76 5.28 -9.52 -3.11
N GLY A 77 5.96 -8.86 -2.18
CA GLY A 77 6.52 -9.48 -0.99
C GLY A 77 5.44 -10.13 -0.10
N ARG A 78 4.29 -9.47 0.07
CA ARG A 78 3.17 -9.98 0.87
C ARG A 78 2.56 -11.21 0.23
N ASP A 79 2.27 -11.14 -1.07
CA ASP A 79 1.60 -12.22 -1.81
C ASP A 79 2.50 -13.48 -1.85
N LYS A 80 3.83 -13.29 -1.84
CA LYS A 80 4.83 -14.37 -1.70
C LYS A 80 5.12 -14.80 -0.26
N LYS A 81 4.44 -14.22 0.74
CA LYS A 81 4.63 -14.46 2.19
C LYS A 81 6.07 -14.20 2.69
N LYS A 82 6.75 -13.24 2.08
CA LYS A 82 8.12 -12.80 2.42
C LYS A 82 8.16 -11.43 3.10
N LEU A 83 7.02 -10.75 3.25
CA LEU A 83 6.96 -9.36 3.72
C LEU A 83 7.16 -9.24 5.25
N ILE A 84 8.10 -8.40 5.66
CA ILE A 84 8.23 -7.88 7.03
C ILE A 84 8.16 -6.35 6.97
N PRO A 85 7.02 -5.74 7.33
CA PRO A 85 6.88 -4.30 7.33
C PRO A 85 7.48 -3.65 8.59
N ALA A 86 8.04 -2.46 8.44
CA ALA A 86 8.55 -1.65 9.55
C ALA A 86 8.17 -0.16 9.36
N ILE A 87 7.66 0.49 10.41
CA ILE A 87 7.31 1.92 10.42
C ILE A 87 8.51 2.71 10.93
N ILE A 88 8.91 3.75 10.20
CA ILE A 88 10.13 4.52 10.53
C ILE A 88 9.86 5.98 10.95
N ASP A 89 8.68 6.54 10.67
CA ASP A 89 8.33 7.94 11.01
C ASP A 89 6.95 8.12 11.67
N GLY A 90 6.25 7.03 11.99
CA GLY A 90 4.93 7.03 12.60
C GLY A 90 3.79 7.00 11.59
N SER A 91 4.09 7.04 10.30
CA SER A 91 3.08 6.93 9.25
C SER A 91 2.48 5.51 9.23
N PRO A 92 1.14 5.38 9.28
CA PRO A 92 0.50 4.07 9.26
C PRO A 92 0.71 3.40 7.89
N PRO A 93 0.81 2.05 7.84
CA PRO A 93 0.84 1.31 6.59
C PRO A 93 -0.39 1.63 5.72
N PRO A 94 -0.25 1.67 4.38
CA PRO A 94 -1.40 1.90 3.50
C PRO A 94 -2.45 0.79 3.60
N LEU A 95 -3.67 1.10 3.18
CA LEU A 95 -4.76 0.11 3.11
C LEU A 95 -4.32 -1.14 2.34
N GLY A 96 -4.63 -2.32 2.88
CA GLY A 96 -4.19 -3.62 2.35
C GLY A 96 -2.86 -4.13 2.93
N PHE A 97 -2.17 -3.36 3.77
CA PHE A 97 -0.96 -3.80 4.47
C PHE A 97 -1.14 -3.90 6.00
N GLY A 98 -2.31 -3.55 6.53
CA GLY A 98 -2.62 -3.62 7.96
C GLY A 98 -2.83 -5.05 8.51
N GLU A 99 -2.98 -6.05 7.64
CA GLU A 99 -3.09 -7.46 8.05
C GLU A 99 -1.74 -8.04 8.49
N VAL A 100 -0.63 -7.45 8.03
CA VAL A 100 0.72 -7.85 8.44
C VAL A 100 1.18 -6.90 9.53
N GLN A 101 1.44 -7.43 10.71
CA GLN A 101 1.95 -6.62 11.83
C GLN A 101 3.28 -5.97 11.43
N ALA A 102 3.32 -4.64 11.44
CA ALA A 102 4.54 -3.88 11.22
C ALA A 102 5.34 -3.74 12.52
N ALA A 103 6.66 -3.84 12.42
CA ALA A 103 7.56 -3.42 13.48
C ALA A 103 7.53 -1.89 13.62
N ASP A 104 7.63 -1.37 14.83
CA ASP A 104 7.73 0.08 15.07
C ASP A 104 9.19 0.46 15.35
N LEU A 105 9.84 1.10 14.37
CA LEU A 105 11.21 1.58 14.46
C LEU A 105 11.30 3.11 14.58
N THR A 106 10.18 3.79 14.87
CA THR A 106 10.12 5.25 14.98
C THR A 106 11.01 5.81 16.08
N GLY A 107 11.14 5.08 17.20
CA GLY A 107 12.00 5.43 18.34
C GLY A 107 13.45 4.99 18.19
N TRP A 108 13.76 4.10 17.24
CA TRP A 108 15.09 3.53 17.10
C TRP A 108 16.05 4.50 16.41
N ARG A 109 17.25 4.70 16.96
CA ARG A 109 18.29 5.59 16.41
C ARG A 109 19.58 4.88 16.03
N GLY A 110 19.65 3.57 16.23
CA GLY A 110 20.82 2.74 15.90
C GLY A 110 21.27 1.84 17.04
N GLU A 111 20.59 1.91 18.19
CA GLU A 111 20.94 1.12 19.34
C GLU A 111 20.59 -0.35 19.09
N THR A 112 21.60 -1.23 19.16
CA THR A 112 21.43 -2.67 18.93
C THR A 112 20.64 -3.37 20.02
N ASN A 113 20.57 -2.79 21.22
CA ASN A 113 19.78 -3.25 22.37
C ASN A 113 18.37 -2.66 22.43
N HIS A 114 17.93 -1.86 21.44
CA HIS A 114 16.59 -1.31 21.43
C HIS A 114 15.54 -2.44 21.24
N PRO A 115 14.54 -2.60 22.13
CA PRO A 115 13.64 -3.75 22.12
C PRO A 115 12.92 -3.99 20.79
N GLN A 116 12.45 -2.92 20.15
CA GLN A 116 11.77 -3.04 18.84
C GLN A 116 12.73 -3.42 17.72
N TRP A 117 13.98 -2.94 17.79
CA TRP A 117 15.00 -3.31 16.82
C TRP A 117 15.35 -4.79 16.96
N THR A 118 15.61 -5.25 18.19
CA THR A 118 15.92 -6.65 18.47
C THR A 118 14.82 -7.58 17.96
N ARG A 119 13.55 -7.25 18.23
CA ARG A 119 12.40 -8.04 17.75
C ARG A 119 12.32 -8.06 16.22
N PHE A 120 12.47 -6.90 15.58
CA PHE A 120 12.48 -6.79 14.12
C PHE A 120 13.62 -7.60 13.50
N ALA A 121 14.85 -7.40 13.97
CA ALA A 121 16.03 -8.03 13.42
C ALA A 121 16.01 -9.55 13.63
N GLN A 122 15.50 -10.04 14.77
CA GLN A 122 15.28 -11.47 14.99
C GLN A 122 14.27 -12.06 13.99
N ALA A 123 13.15 -11.37 13.73
CA ALA A 123 12.16 -11.82 12.76
C ALA A 123 12.74 -11.88 11.33
N VAL A 124 13.51 -10.87 10.94
CA VAL A 124 14.22 -10.85 9.64
C VAL A 124 15.24 -11.99 9.56
N CYS A 125 16.08 -12.17 10.58
CA CYS A 125 17.07 -13.25 10.64
C CYS A 125 16.42 -14.64 10.57
N ALA A 126 15.32 -14.85 11.28
CA ALA A 126 14.59 -16.12 11.26
C ALA A 126 14.05 -16.42 9.84
N ALA A 127 13.34 -15.45 9.26
CA ALA A 127 12.78 -15.58 7.92
C ALA A 127 13.88 -15.78 6.85
N ALA A 128 14.99 -15.04 6.97
CA ALA A 128 16.15 -15.15 6.09
C ALA A 128 16.86 -16.50 6.20
N ARG A 129 16.77 -17.21 7.34
CA ARG A 129 17.36 -18.55 7.50
C ARG A 129 16.39 -19.67 7.14
N GLY A 130 15.17 -19.36 6.73
CA GLY A 130 14.16 -20.35 6.35
C GLY A 130 13.39 -20.93 7.53
N ALA A 131 13.57 -20.38 8.73
CA ALA A 131 12.58 -20.51 9.76
C ALA A 131 11.41 -19.61 9.35
N LEU A 132 10.35 -20.22 8.82
CA LEU A 132 9.14 -19.50 8.44
C LEU A 132 8.78 -18.55 9.59
N PRO A 133 8.55 -17.25 9.33
CA PRO A 133 7.82 -16.46 10.30
C PRO A 133 6.45 -17.12 10.39
N THR A 134 6.25 -17.96 11.40
CA THR A 134 4.90 -18.33 11.82
C THR A 134 4.25 -16.98 12.08
N HIS A 135 3.26 -16.64 11.26
CA HIS A 135 2.34 -15.56 11.55
C HIS A 135 1.66 -15.97 12.86
N GLN A 136 2.29 -15.70 13.99
CA GLN A 136 1.64 -15.79 15.28
C GLN A 136 0.61 -14.70 15.22
N ALA A 137 -0.64 -15.11 14.96
CA ALA A 137 -1.80 -14.37 15.40
C ALA A 137 -1.61 -14.14 16.90
N ALA A 138 -0.96 -13.04 17.25
CA ALA A 138 -0.86 -12.62 18.63
C ALA A 138 -2.30 -12.39 19.08
N ALA A 139 -2.76 -13.21 20.03
CA ALA A 139 -3.98 -12.93 20.76
C ALA A 139 -3.93 -11.47 21.24
N PRO A 140 -5.02 -10.71 21.11
CA PRO A 140 -5.01 -9.28 21.41
C PRO A 140 -4.62 -9.08 22.87
N GLN A 141 -3.39 -8.65 23.11
CA GLN A 141 -2.92 -8.27 24.44
C GLN A 141 -3.56 -6.93 24.77
N GLY A 142 -4.62 -7.00 25.59
CA GLY A 142 -5.11 -5.91 26.43
C GLY A 142 -5.69 -4.69 25.69
N ALA A 143 -6.90 -4.83 25.14
CA ALA A 143 -7.75 -3.66 24.96
C ALA A 143 -8.13 -3.10 26.35
N PRO A 144 -8.04 -1.79 26.61
CA PRO A 144 -8.66 -1.21 27.80
C PRO A 144 -10.16 -1.52 27.77
N SER A 145 -10.67 -2.02 28.89
CA SER A 145 -12.02 -2.55 29.12
C SER A 145 -13.16 -1.52 29.04
N ALA A 146 -12.96 -0.42 28.30
CA ALA A 146 -13.89 0.71 28.22
C ALA A 146 -14.89 0.62 27.06
N TRP A 147 -14.76 -0.33 26.14
CA TRP A 147 -15.77 -0.54 25.10
C TRP A 147 -16.68 -1.72 25.46
N ARG A 148 -17.50 -1.54 26.49
CA ARG A 148 -18.74 -2.32 26.57
C ARG A 148 -19.74 -1.65 25.64
N ALA A 149 -19.52 -1.81 24.33
CA ALA A 149 -20.49 -1.38 23.33
C ALA A 149 -21.71 -2.29 23.43
N SER A 150 -22.82 -1.69 23.82
CA SER A 150 -24.18 -2.22 23.70
C SER A 150 -24.33 -3.06 22.44
N SER A 151 -24.83 -4.27 22.61
CA SER A 151 -25.36 -5.13 21.55
C SER A 151 -26.47 -4.40 20.79
N GLY A 152 -26.09 -3.65 19.77
CA GLY A 152 -26.98 -3.17 18.71
C GLY A 152 -26.92 -4.17 17.55
N SER A 153 -28.06 -4.77 17.23
CA SER A 153 -28.26 -5.54 15.99
C SER A 153 -27.85 -4.73 14.75
N PRO A 154 -27.51 -5.39 13.62
CA PRO A 154 -27.05 -4.70 12.42
C PRO A 154 -28.18 -3.81 11.87
N ALA A 155 -27.98 -2.50 11.92
CA ALA A 155 -28.85 -1.55 11.26
C ALA A 155 -28.61 -1.64 9.75
N ALA A 156 -29.55 -2.32 9.08
CA ALA A 156 -30.03 -2.14 7.72
C ALA A 156 -29.14 -1.33 6.75
N GLU A 157 -28.63 -2.05 5.76
CA GLU A 157 -28.33 -1.56 4.43
C GLU A 157 -29.55 -0.80 3.90
N THR A 158 -29.56 0.54 3.97
CA THR A 158 -30.61 1.35 3.35
C THR A 158 -30.45 1.27 1.84
N ASP A 159 -31.29 0.44 1.22
CA ASP A 159 -31.51 0.38 -0.22
C ASP A 159 -32.00 1.76 -0.70
N LEU A 160 -31.08 2.55 -1.27
CA LEU A 160 -31.42 3.86 -1.82
C LEU A 160 -32.26 3.64 -3.07
N SER A 161 -33.41 4.31 -3.15
CA SER A 161 -34.21 4.33 -4.37
C SER A 161 -33.38 4.83 -5.57
N PRO A 162 -33.78 4.51 -6.81
CA PRO A 162 -33.04 4.94 -8.02
C PRO A 162 -32.72 6.44 -8.05
N LEU A 163 -33.62 7.28 -7.51
CA LEU A 163 -33.41 8.72 -7.39
C LEU A 163 -32.34 9.09 -6.36
N GLY A 164 -32.25 8.36 -5.25
CA GLY A 164 -31.23 8.56 -4.22
C GLY A 164 -29.82 8.26 -4.72
N TYR A 165 -29.69 7.30 -5.64
CA TYR A 165 -28.42 7.00 -6.30
C TYR A 165 -27.98 8.14 -7.24
N VAL A 166 -28.90 8.66 -8.05
CA VAL A 166 -28.63 9.78 -8.98
C VAL A 166 -28.16 11.03 -8.21
N GLN A 167 -28.80 11.34 -7.09
CA GLN A 167 -28.45 12.50 -6.26
C GLN A 167 -27.06 12.37 -5.62
N LYS A 168 -26.67 11.13 -5.23
CA LYS A 168 -25.34 10.81 -4.70
C LYS A 168 -24.26 10.94 -5.77
N CYS A 169 -24.52 10.46 -6.99
CA CYS A 169 -23.61 10.60 -8.13
C CYS A 169 -23.40 12.07 -8.51
N LEU A 170 -24.47 12.87 -8.52
CA LEU A 170 -24.40 14.30 -8.84
C LEU A 170 -23.52 15.06 -7.83
N ARG A 171 -23.66 14.73 -6.53
CA ARG A 171 -22.85 15.33 -5.46
C ARG A 171 -21.37 14.99 -5.61
N LEU A 172 -21.05 13.74 -5.91
CA LEU A 172 -19.68 13.29 -6.14
C LEU A 172 -19.04 13.91 -7.39
N TYR A 173 -19.84 14.23 -8.41
CA TYR A 173 -19.41 14.90 -9.63
C TYR A 173 -19.03 16.37 -9.37
N PHE A 174 -19.81 17.11 -8.58
CA PHE A 174 -19.52 18.51 -8.25
C PHE A 174 -18.43 18.69 -7.18
N ASP A 175 -18.26 17.74 -6.24
CA ASP A 175 -17.26 17.84 -5.17
C ASP A 175 -15.81 17.53 -5.62
N GLY A 176 -15.57 17.15 -6.88
CA GLY A 176 -14.23 17.03 -7.48
C GLY A 176 -13.28 15.99 -6.87
N LYS A 177 -13.78 15.09 -6.00
CA LYS A 177 -12.97 14.12 -5.23
C LYS A 177 -13.24 12.64 -5.56
N GLY A 178 -13.77 12.33 -6.75
CA GLY A 178 -14.16 10.96 -7.11
C GLY A 178 -13.08 10.15 -7.85
N ARG A 179 -12.44 9.17 -7.19
CA ARG A 179 -11.97 7.96 -7.88
C ARG A 179 -13.12 6.95 -7.88
N ALA A 180 -13.70 6.68 -9.04
CA ALA A 180 -14.76 5.67 -9.18
C ALA A 180 -14.22 4.25 -8.90
N ARG A 181 -14.97 3.44 -8.15
CA ARG A 181 -14.71 2.00 -7.98
C ARG A 181 -15.16 1.25 -9.25
N ARG A 182 -14.46 0.16 -9.57
CA ARG A 182 -14.47 -0.59 -10.84
C ARG A 182 -15.85 -1.02 -11.38
N ALA A 183 -16.91 -1.03 -10.58
CA ALA A 183 -18.24 -1.47 -10.99
C ALA A 183 -19.11 -0.37 -11.65
N GLU A 184 -18.70 0.90 -11.60
CA GLU A 184 -19.56 2.03 -12.00
C GLU A 184 -19.14 2.69 -13.33
N TYR A 185 -18.06 2.21 -13.97
CA TYR A 185 -17.56 2.74 -15.25
C TYR A 185 -18.60 2.67 -16.38
N GLY A 186 -19.43 1.63 -16.40
CA GLY A 186 -20.49 1.48 -17.41
C GLY A 186 -21.53 2.59 -17.33
N TRP A 187 -21.94 2.98 -16.12
CA TRP A 187 -22.92 4.05 -15.91
C TRP A 187 -22.34 5.43 -16.20
N PHE A 188 -21.05 5.65 -15.89
CA PHE A 188 -20.37 6.89 -16.25
C PHE A 188 -20.22 7.06 -17.77
N LEU A 189 -19.88 5.99 -18.49
CA LEU A 189 -19.82 5.99 -19.96
C LEU A 189 -21.19 6.22 -20.61
N LEU A 190 -22.25 5.59 -20.08
CA LEU A 190 -23.61 5.81 -20.55
C LEU A 190 -24.08 7.25 -20.29
N PHE A 191 -23.77 7.81 -19.13
CA PHE A 191 -24.07 9.21 -18.81
C PHE A 191 -23.32 10.18 -19.73
N GLN A 192 -22.02 9.95 -19.95
CA GLN A 192 -21.23 10.79 -20.84
C GLN A 192 -21.72 10.71 -22.29
N ALA A 193 -22.13 9.53 -22.75
CA ALA A 193 -22.75 9.36 -24.07
C ALA A 193 -24.09 10.10 -24.16
N ALA A 194 -24.93 10.03 -23.14
CA ALA A 194 -26.21 10.74 -23.11
C ALA A 194 -26.03 12.27 -23.15
N VAL A 195 -25.09 12.80 -22.36
CA VAL A 195 -24.73 14.23 -22.40
C VAL A 195 -24.20 14.63 -23.78
N GLY A 196 -23.36 13.79 -24.40
CA GLY A 196 -22.86 14.02 -25.76
C GLY A 196 -23.98 14.07 -26.80
N VAL A 197 -24.97 13.17 -26.73
CA VAL A 197 -26.13 13.17 -27.62
C VAL A 197 -26.98 14.43 -27.42
N VAL A 198 -27.22 14.86 -26.19
CA VAL A 198 -27.98 16.09 -25.91
C VAL A 198 -27.24 17.32 -26.45
N LEU A 199 -25.93 17.41 -26.24
CA LEU A 199 -25.12 18.50 -26.78
C LEU A 199 -25.11 18.48 -28.32
N LEU A 200 -25.01 17.31 -28.95
CA LEU A 200 -25.09 17.15 -30.41
C LEU A 200 -26.47 17.61 -30.95
N LEU A 201 -27.56 17.22 -30.28
CA LEU A 201 -28.91 17.63 -30.68
C LEU A 201 -29.12 19.14 -30.50
N LEU A 202 -28.57 19.73 -29.42
CA LEU A 202 -28.57 21.18 -29.23
C LEU A 202 -27.73 21.89 -30.30
N ASP A 203 -26.58 21.34 -30.66
CA ASP A 203 -25.73 21.89 -31.73
C ASP A 203 -26.44 21.85 -33.08
N ILE A 204 -27.07 20.71 -33.43
CA ILE A 204 -27.90 20.58 -34.64
C ILE A 204 -29.09 21.54 -34.63
N ALA A 205 -29.75 21.70 -33.48
CA ALA A 205 -30.90 22.60 -33.34
C ALA A 205 -30.52 24.08 -33.38
N MET A 206 -29.33 24.44 -32.87
CA MET A 206 -28.85 25.82 -32.79
C MET A 206 -28.09 26.26 -34.04
N TYR A 207 -27.38 25.34 -34.71
CA TYR A 207 -26.49 25.64 -35.84
C TYR A 207 -26.90 24.98 -37.16
N GLY A 208 -28.00 24.23 -37.19
CA GLY A 208 -28.81 23.94 -38.38
C GLY A 208 -28.03 23.78 -39.69
N GLY A 209 -27.30 22.67 -39.84
CA GLY A 209 -26.88 22.11 -41.13
C GLY A 209 -26.13 23.04 -42.08
N GLY A 210 -24.80 23.13 -41.93
CA GLY A 210 -23.88 23.56 -42.98
C GLY A 210 -22.64 22.65 -42.98
N PRO A 211 -22.23 22.06 -44.11
CA PRO A 211 -21.19 21.03 -44.13
C PRO A 211 -19.79 21.64 -43.91
N ILE A 212 -18.94 20.87 -43.22
CA ILE A 212 -17.49 20.84 -43.48
C ILE A 212 -17.16 19.44 -43.98
#